data_AF-A0A537BFM1-F1
#
_entry.id   AF-A0A537BFM1-F1
#
_cell.length_a   1.000
_cell.length_b   1.000
_cell.length_c   1.000
_cell.angle_alpha   90.00
_cell.angle_beta   90.00
_cell.angle_gamma   90.00
#
_symmetry.space_group_name_H-M   'P 1'
#
loop_
_entity.id
_entity.type
_entity.pdbx_description
1 polymer ?
#
loop_
_entity_poly.entity_id
_entity_poly.type
_entity_poly.pdbx_seq_one_letter_code
_entity_poly.pdbx_strand_id
1 'polypeptide(L)' 'PLSAFRAMNKAALKVYQAVRKKGTQKDLVNDMQTREELYEFLNYHSYEKKLDELFSRGKSS' A
#
# COMPACT_ATOMS: atom_id res chain seq x y z
N PRO A 1 3.50 -17.45 16.09
CA PRO A 1 3.21 -15.99 16.10
C PRO A 1 4.18 -15.08 15.29
N LEU A 2 5.25 -15.58 14.65
CA LEU A 2 6.21 -14.72 13.89
C LEU A 2 6.18 -14.91 12.37
N SER A 3 5.31 -15.80 11.85
CA SER A 3 5.35 -16.19 10.43
C SER A 3 5.15 -15.03 9.48
N ALA A 4 4.19 -14.12 9.75
CA ALA A 4 3.97 -12.92 8.96
C ALA A 4 5.18 -12.00 8.97
N PHE A 5 5.73 -11.69 10.15
CA PHE A 5 6.93 -10.86 10.28
C PHE A 5 8.14 -11.45 9.57
N ARG A 6 8.35 -12.77 9.63
CA ARG A 6 9.45 -13.44 8.92
C ARG A 6 9.29 -13.32 7.40
N ALA A 7 8.07 -13.46 6.88
CA ALA A 7 7.79 -13.27 5.45
C ALA A 7 8.03 -11.82 5.01
N MET A 8 7.52 -10.84 5.79
CA MET A 8 7.72 -9.41 5.53
C MET A 8 9.20 -9.03 5.53
N ASN A 9 9.97 -9.47 6.53
CA ASN A 9 11.41 -9.21 6.61
C ASN A 9 12.19 -9.81 5.42
N LYS A 10 11.80 -11.01 4.95
CA LYS A 10 12.42 -11.63 3.77
C LYS A 10 12.13 -10.84 2.49
N ALA A 11 10.89 -10.36 2.32
CA ALA A 11 10.52 -9.53 1.18
C ALA A 11 11.28 -8.18 1.19
N ALA A 12 11.35 -7.53 2.36
CA ALA A 12 12.10 -6.28 2.53
C ALA A 12 13.59 -6.46 2.19
N LEU A 13 14.22 -7.54 2.67
CA LEU A 13 15.62 -7.86 2.34
C LEU A 13 15.84 -8.01 0.82
N LYS A 14 14.91 -8.66 0.11
CA LYS A 14 14.97 -8.80 -1.36
C LYS A 14 14.99 -7.44 -2.05
N VAL A 15 14.12 -6.52 -1.62
CA VAL A 15 14.04 -5.15 -2.15
C VAL A 15 15.35 -4.40 -1.91
N TYR A 16 15.86 -4.40 -0.67
CA TYR A 16 17.11 -3.72 -0.34
C TYR A 16 18.30 -4.25 -1.14
N GLN A 17 18.40 -5.56 -1.33
CA GLN A 17 19.44 -6.16 -2.15
C GLN A 17 19.32 -5.79 -3.62
N ALA A 18 18.10 -5.76 -4.18
CA ALA A 18 17.88 -5.36 -5.56
C ALA A 18 18.27 -3.90 -5.79
N VAL A 19 17.81 -2.98 -4.94
CA VAL A 19 18.17 -1.56 -5.03
C VAL A 19 19.68 -1.37 -4.88
N ARG A 20 20.32 -2.02 -3.91
CA ARG A 20 21.78 -1.91 -3.71
C ARG A 20 22.58 -2.44 -4.91
N LYS A 21 22.15 -3.54 -5.54
CA LYS A 21 22.89 -4.19 -6.64
C LYS A 21 22.61 -3.57 -8.01
N LYS A 22 21.36 -3.18 -8.26
CA LYS A 22 20.87 -2.75 -9.58
C LYS A 22 20.62 -1.24 -9.67
N GLY A 23 20.71 -0.52 -8.56
CA GLY A 23 20.36 0.90 -8.47
C GLY A 23 18.87 1.20 -8.60
N THR A 24 18.02 0.17 -8.68
CA THR A 24 16.57 0.32 -8.87
C THR A 24 15.80 -0.92 -8.42
N GLN A 25 14.51 -0.73 -8.18
CA GLN A 25 13.51 -1.73 -7.78
C GLN A 25 12.65 -2.25 -8.94
N LYS A 26 12.85 -1.77 -10.17
CA LYS A 26 11.97 -2.02 -11.34
C LYS A 26 11.55 -3.49 -11.49
N ASP A 27 12.49 -4.42 -11.37
CA ASP A 27 12.23 -5.86 -11.56
C ASP A 27 11.36 -6.48 -10.46
N LEU A 28 11.14 -5.77 -9.35
CA LEU A 28 10.36 -6.25 -8.20
C LEU A 28 8.98 -5.61 -8.12
N VAL A 29 8.63 -4.65 -8.98
CA VAL A 29 7.35 -3.93 -8.87
C VAL A 29 6.16 -4.88 -8.92
N ASN A 30 6.22 -5.92 -9.75
CA ASN A 30 5.15 -6.93 -9.85
C ASN A 30 5.05 -7.85 -8.63
N ASP A 31 6.08 -7.90 -7.76
CA ASP A 31 6.08 -8.67 -6.52
C ASP A 31 5.57 -7.84 -5.32
N MET A 32 5.33 -6.54 -5.51
CA MET A 32 4.89 -5.63 -4.45
C MET A 32 3.36 -5.61 -4.37
N GLN A 33 2.84 -5.36 -3.18
CA GLN A 33 1.43 -5.02 -3.01
C GLN A 33 1.13 -3.75 -3.82
N THR A 34 0.06 -3.79 -4.62
CA THR A 34 -0.39 -2.61 -5.36
C THR A 34 -1.03 -1.58 -4.44
N ARG A 35 -1.20 -0.35 -4.92
CA ARG A 35 -1.85 0.70 -4.12
C ARG A 35 -3.33 0.38 -3.92
N GLU A 36 -3.94 -0.18 -4.96
CA GLU A 36 -5.33 -0.61 -5.01
C GLU A 36 -5.58 -1.70 -3.97
N GLU A 37 -4.73 -2.74 -3.93
CA GLU A 37 -4.80 -3.79 -2.91
C GLU A 37 -4.67 -3.18 -1.50
N LEU A 38 -3.71 -2.28 -1.29
CA LEU A 38 -3.54 -1.61 0.01
C LEU A 38 -4.79 -0.82 0.41
N TYR A 39 -5.43 -0.13 -0.53
CA TYR A 39 -6.66 0.64 -0.28
C TYR A 39 -7.85 -0.24 0.06
N GLU A 40 -7.97 -1.40 -0.58
CA GLU A 40 -8.97 -2.41 -0.22
C GLU A 40 -8.76 -2.88 1.23
N PHE A 41 -7.53 -3.22 1.61
CA PHE A 41 -7.22 -3.63 2.99
C PHE A 41 -7.45 -2.53 4.03
N LEU A 42 -7.15 -1.27 3.69
CA LEU A 42 -7.38 -0.12 4.55
C LEU A 42 -8.83 0.35 4.56
N ASN A 43 -9.70 -0.27 3.77
CA ASN A 43 -11.09 0.14 3.56
C ASN A 43 -11.21 1.64 3.20
N TYR A 44 -10.26 2.12 2.39
CA TYR A 44 -10.08 3.54 2.11
C TYR A 44 -11.31 4.16 1.43
N HIS A 45 -11.95 3.43 0.52
CA HIS A 45 -13.16 3.90 -0.16
C HIS A 45 -14.35 4.14 0.78
N SER A 46 -14.46 3.38 1.87
CA SER A 46 -15.49 3.65 2.89
C SER A 46 -15.21 4.95 3.63
N TYR A 47 -13.93 5.27 3.86
CA TYR A 47 -13.52 6.52 4.48
C TYR A 47 -13.83 7.72 3.57
N GLU A 48 -13.49 7.66 2.28
CA GLU A 48 -13.84 8.70 1.30
C GLU A 48 -15.34 8.92 1.21
N LYS A 49 -16.13 7.85 1.07
CA LYS A 49 -17.59 7.93 1.05
C LYS A 49 -18.13 8.61 2.31
N LYS A 50 -17.54 8.33 3.47
CA LYS A 50 -17.97 8.95 4.72
C LYS A 50 -17.67 10.45 4.76
N LEU A 51 -16.52 10.87 4.25
CA LEU A 51 -16.20 12.29 4.11
C LEU A 51 -17.16 13.00 3.15
N ASP A 52 -17.46 12.38 2.01
CA ASP A 52 -18.44 12.92 1.07
C ASP A 52 -19.81 13.09 1.72
N GLU A 53 -20.31 12.10 2.48
CA GLU A 53 -21.57 12.22 3.22
C GLU A 53 -21.59 13.39 4.21
N LEU A 54 -20.46 13.65 4.89
CA LEU A 54 -20.34 14.67 5.92
C LEU A 54 -20.20 16.08 5.34
N PHE A 55 -19.52 16.23 4.21
CA PHE A 55 -19.14 17.55 3.68
C PHE A 55 -19.83 17.93 2.37
N SER A 56 -20.56 17.02 1.71
CA SER A 56 -21.37 17.32 0.52
C SER A 56 -22.48 18.35 0.76
N ARG A 57 -22.93 18.54 2.00
CA ARG A 57 -23.93 19.56 2.37
C ARG A 57 -23.36 20.98 2.54
N GLY A 58 -22.03 21.16 2.46
CA GLY A 58 -21.36 22.46 2.64
C GLY A 58 -20.98 23.19 1.36
N LYS A 59 -21.20 22.61 0.18
CA LYS A 59 -20.81 23.20 -1.13
C LYS A 59 -21.94 23.92 -1.89
N SER A 60 -23.06 24.16 -1.23
CA SER A 60 -24.15 24.99 -1.75
C SER A 60 -24.30 26.24 -0.89
N SER A 61 -23.41 27.21 -1.10
CA SER A 61 -23.57 28.63 -0.79
C SER A 61 -22.60 29.44 -1.66
#